data_AF-A0A3D0XWP8-F1
#
_entry.id   AF-A0A3D0XWP8-F1
#
_cell.length_a   1.000
_cell.length_b   1.000
_cell.length_c   1.000
_cell.angle_alpha   90.00
_cell.angle_beta   90.00
_cell.angle_gamma   90.00
#
_symmetry.space_group_name_H-M   'P 1'
#
loop_
_entity.id
_entity.type
_entity.pdbx_description
1 polymer ?
#
loop_
_entity_poly.entity_id
_entity_poly.type
_entity_poly.pdbx_seq_one_letter_code
_entity_poly.pdbx_strand_id
1 'polypeptide(L)'
;MVEFEFGYRGSAYKWFRSRKEYYSKRADTMKVKDVHECYQRKKDGKWELLCSGSELRVKEQAEQLLGLTCEQFSQVVVLPQGDFLKLLLANSRDKASLLQTLFATERWERLTRRMRDRAGSLSKQAGQNDAARASIVSREG
;
A
#
# COMPACT_ATOMS: atom_id res chain seq x y z
N MET A 1 15.52 14.00 -17.94
CA MET A 1 15.60 12.53 -17.78
C MET A 1 15.85 12.24 -16.32
N VAL A 2 15.22 11.20 -15.77
CA VAL A 2 15.44 10.76 -14.38
C VAL A 2 15.59 9.24 -14.38
N GLU A 3 16.63 8.78 -13.70
CA GLU A 3 16.94 7.37 -13.48
C GLU A 3 17.13 7.16 -11.98
N PHE A 4 16.57 6.07 -11.46
CA PHE A 4 16.66 5.72 -10.04
C PHE A 4 16.89 4.22 -9.91
N GLU A 5 17.99 3.85 -9.26
CA GLU A 5 18.36 2.46 -9.00
C GLU A 5 18.29 2.17 -7.50
N PHE A 6 17.75 1.01 -7.12
CA PHE A 6 17.67 0.59 -5.72
C PHE A 6 17.72 -0.93 -5.56
N GLY A 7 18.04 -1.38 -4.35
CA GLY A 7 18.00 -2.79 -3.96
C GLY A 7 16.74 -3.11 -3.16
N TYR A 8 16.09 -4.24 -3.45
CA TYR A 8 14.95 -4.74 -2.69
C TYR A 8 14.93 -6.28 -2.70
N ARG A 9 14.78 -6.89 -1.52
CA ARG A 9 14.76 -8.37 -1.33
C ARG A 9 15.89 -9.12 -2.06
N GLY A 10 17.11 -8.55 -2.04
CA GLY A 10 18.28 -9.14 -2.68
C GLY A 10 18.35 -9.02 -4.21
N SER A 11 17.38 -8.35 -4.84
CA SER A 11 17.42 -7.97 -6.26
C SER A 11 17.71 -6.49 -6.43
N ALA A 12 18.33 -6.11 -7.54
CA ALA A 12 18.48 -4.70 -7.92
C ALA A 12 17.46 -4.34 -9.00
N TYR A 13 16.90 -3.15 -8.88
CA TYR A 13 15.92 -2.62 -9.81
C TYR A 13 16.30 -1.23 -10.28
N LYS A 14 15.77 -0.87 -11.45
CA LYS A 14 15.91 0.45 -12.03
C LYS A 14 14.58 0.96 -12.55
N TRP A 15 14.25 2.20 -12.22
CA TRP A 15 13.18 2.97 -12.85
C TRP A 15 13.77 4.10 -13.69
N PHE A 16 13.17 4.29 -14.86
CA PHE A 16 13.60 5.27 -15.84
C PHE A 16 12.40 6.07 -16.36
N ARG A 17 12.54 7.40 -16.40
CA ARG A 17 11.60 8.28 -17.09
C ARG A 17 12.29 9.35 -17.92
N SER A 18 11.74 9.63 -19.09
CA SER A 18 12.18 10.75 -19.92
C SER A 18 11.02 11.40 -20.67
N ARG A 19 11.16 12.69 -20.96
CA ARG A 19 10.26 13.46 -21.80
C ARG A 19 11.08 14.00 -22.97
N LYS A 20 10.60 13.80 -24.19
CA LYS A 20 11.21 14.33 -25.42
C LYS A 20 10.18 15.04 -26.26
N GLU A 21 10.51 16.23 -26.71
CA GLU A 21 9.72 16.97 -27.69
C GLU A 21 10.25 16.69 -29.10
N TYR A 22 9.35 16.49 -30.04
CA TYR A 22 9.71 16.27 -31.45
C TYR A 22 8.68 16.91 -32.37
N TYR A 23 9.15 17.39 -33.51
CA TYR A 23 8.28 17.94 -34.54
C TYR A 23 7.67 16.82 -35.39
N SER A 24 6.34 16.81 -35.50
CA SER A 24 5.59 15.83 -36.28
C SER A 24 5.27 16.41 -37.66
N LYS A 25 6.07 16.05 -38.67
CA LYS A 25 5.85 16.50 -40.07
C LYS A 25 4.43 16.20 -40.59
N ARG A 26 3.81 15.10 -40.14
CA ARG A 26 2.46 14.70 -40.57
C ARG A 26 1.35 15.57 -39.99
N ALA A 27 1.54 16.07 -38.77
CA ALA A 27 0.54 16.87 -38.06
C ALA A 27 0.91 18.36 -37.99
N ASP A 28 2.02 18.75 -38.66
CA ASP A 28 2.62 20.09 -38.66
C ASP A 28 2.66 20.75 -37.28
N THR A 29 3.09 19.98 -36.27
CA THR A 29 3.03 20.44 -34.88
C THR A 29 4.07 19.77 -34.00
N MET A 30 4.41 20.42 -32.90
CA MET A 30 5.27 19.87 -31.85
C MET A 30 4.49 18.84 -31.03
N LYS A 31 5.09 17.67 -30.81
CA LYS A 31 4.54 16.59 -29.99
C LYS A 31 5.49 16.23 -28.86
N VAL A 32 4.90 15.83 -27.75
CA VAL A 32 5.62 15.32 -26.58
C VAL A 32 5.54 13.80 -26.58
N LYS A 33 6.68 13.14 -26.32
CA LYS A 33 6.74 11.71 -26.06
C LYS A 33 7.34 11.49 -24.68
N ASP A 34 6.52 10.93 -23.79
CA ASP A 34 6.95 10.46 -22.49
C ASP A 34 7.32 8.97 -22.57
N VAL A 35 8.37 8.59 -21.83
CA VAL A 35 8.86 7.22 -21.71
C VAL A 35 8.93 6.88 -20.23
N HIS A 36 8.36 5.75 -19.85
CA HIS A 36 8.39 5.18 -18.51
C HIS A 36 8.77 3.71 -18.62
N GLU A 37 9.83 3.30 -17.92
CA GLU A 37 10.37 1.94 -17.98
C GLU A 37 10.87 1.50 -16.60
N CYS A 38 10.73 0.21 -16.30
CA CYS A 38 11.35 -0.39 -15.12
C CYS A 38 12.04 -1.71 -15.47
N TYR A 39 13.12 -1.98 -14.75
CA TYR A 39 14.04 -3.07 -15.02
C TYR A 39 14.41 -3.80 -13.74
N GLN A 40 14.79 -5.08 -13.88
CA GLN A 40 15.43 -5.88 -12.84
C GLN A 40 16.79 -6.36 -13.32
N ARG A 41 17.78 -6.36 -12.42
CA ARG A 41 19.10 -6.88 -12.72
C ARG A 41 19.10 -8.41 -12.62
N LYS A 42 19.49 -9.08 -13.71
CA LYS A 42 19.71 -10.53 -13.74
C LYS A 42 21.01 -10.92 -13.06
N LYS A 43 21.18 -12.24 -12.86
CA LYS A 43 22.40 -12.84 -12.30
C LYS A 43 23.64 -12.58 -13.16
N ASP A 44 23.47 -12.36 -14.47
CA ASP A 44 24.54 -12.00 -15.40
C ASP A 44 24.92 -10.50 -15.35
N GLY A 45 24.30 -9.73 -14.45
CA GLY A 45 24.53 -8.29 -14.27
C GLY A 45 23.77 -7.40 -15.25
N LYS A 46 23.05 -7.96 -16.23
CA LYS A 46 22.31 -7.19 -17.23
C LYS A 46 20.94 -6.75 -16.70
N TRP A 47 20.48 -5.61 -17.21
CA TRP A 47 19.13 -5.10 -16.95
C TRP A 47 18.12 -5.77 -17.88
N GLU A 48 17.11 -6.43 -17.32
CA GLU A 48 15.95 -6.95 -18.04
C GLU A 48 14.76 -6.03 -17.83
N LEU A 49 14.09 -5.66 -18.92
CA LEU A 49 12.87 -4.83 -18.87
C LEU A 49 11.73 -5.64 -18.25
N LEU A 50 11.17 -5.13 -17.15
CA LEU A 50 9.99 -5.71 -16.51
C LEU A 50 8.70 -5.10 -17.04
N CYS A 51 8.66 -3.77 -17.20
CA CYS A 51 7.47 -3.07 -17.65
C CYS A 51 7.84 -1.76 -18.36
N SER A 52 7.06 -1.41 -19.37
CA SER A 52 7.08 -0.11 -20.04
C SER A 52 5.66 0.30 -20.47
N GLY A 53 5.48 1.58 -20.79
CA GLY A 53 4.21 2.10 -21.29
C GLY A 53 3.78 3.38 -20.60
N SER A 54 2.50 3.47 -20.23
CA SER A 54 1.96 4.63 -19.52
C SER A 54 2.57 4.77 -18.13
N GLU A 55 2.60 6.02 -17.63
CA GLU A 55 3.01 6.34 -16.27
C GLU A 55 2.25 5.49 -15.24
N LEU A 56 0.93 5.36 -15.39
CA LEU A 56 0.07 4.60 -14.49
C LEU A 56 0.51 3.13 -14.38
N ARG A 57 0.78 2.48 -15.52
CA ARG A 57 1.18 1.07 -15.55
C ARG A 57 2.52 0.84 -14.85
N VAL A 58 3.49 1.73 -15.09
CA VAL A 58 4.82 1.63 -14.47
C VAL A 58 4.77 1.98 -12.99
N LYS A 59 3.85 2.87 -12.58
CA LYS A 59 3.53 3.15 -11.17
C LYS A 59 2.93 1.93 -10.48
N GLU A 60 1.92 1.31 -11.06
CA GLU A 60 1.29 0.09 -10.51
C GLU A 60 2.32 -1.05 -10.32
N GLN A 61 3.28 -1.19 -11.25
CA GLN A 61 4.37 -2.14 -11.11
C GLN A 61 5.25 -1.85 -9.87
N ALA A 62 5.50 -0.58 -9.56
CA ALA A 62 6.25 -0.20 -8.36
C ALA A 62 5.45 -0.49 -7.09
N GLU A 63 4.15 -0.19 -7.08
CA GLU A 63 3.27 -0.45 -5.92
C GLU A 63 3.11 -1.95 -5.66
N GLN A 64 3.02 -2.77 -6.71
CA GLN A 64 3.02 -4.23 -6.61
C GLN A 64 4.34 -4.79 -6.08
N LEU A 65 5.48 -4.25 -6.54
CA LEU A 65 6.80 -4.69 -6.08
C LEU A 65 7.04 -4.35 -4.60
N LEU A 66 6.76 -3.11 -4.22
CA LEU A 66 7.03 -2.60 -2.88
C LEU A 66 5.95 -3.00 -1.87
N GLY A 67 4.74 -3.31 -2.35
CA GLY A 67 3.57 -3.56 -1.52
C GLY A 67 3.04 -2.31 -0.83
N LEU A 68 3.39 -1.12 -1.34
CA LEU A 68 3.06 0.18 -0.79
C LEU A 68 2.63 1.12 -1.91
N THR A 69 1.61 1.94 -1.66
CA THR A 69 1.27 3.05 -2.57
C THR A 69 2.33 4.16 -2.48
N CYS A 70 2.33 5.07 -3.46
CA CYS A 70 3.21 6.25 -3.43
C CYS A 70 3.06 7.07 -2.13
N GLU A 71 1.83 7.24 -1.65
CA GLU A 71 1.54 7.97 -0.41
C GLU A 71 2.12 7.26 0.81
N GLN A 72 1.93 5.95 0.91
CA GLN A 72 2.49 5.13 2.00
C GLN A 72 4.02 5.15 1.96
N PHE A 73 4.62 4.98 0.79
CA PHE A 73 6.08 5.05 0.62
C PHE A 73 6.64 6.40 1.06
N SER A 74 5.97 7.50 0.72
CA SER A 74 6.39 8.86 1.09
C SER A 74 6.25 9.16 2.59
N GLN A 75 5.37 8.46 3.29
CA GLN A 75 5.23 8.55 4.75
C GLN A 75 6.27 7.68 5.48
N VAL A 76 6.69 6.57 4.88
CA VAL A 76 7.55 5.55 5.51
C VAL A 76 9.04 5.75 5.21
N VAL A 77 9.39 6.02 3.96
CA VAL A 77 10.77 5.84 3.44
C VAL A 77 11.41 7.16 3.07
N VAL A 78 10.65 8.06 2.44
CA VAL A 78 11.10 9.43 2.28
C VAL A 78 10.91 10.06 3.66
N LEU A 79 11.96 10.60 4.28
CA LEU A 79 11.76 11.55 5.36
C LEU A 79 11.25 12.83 4.70
N PRO A 80 9.94 13.17 4.75
CA PRO A 80 9.55 14.52 4.43
C PRO A 80 10.28 15.41 5.42
N GLN A 81 11.12 16.33 4.92
CA GLN A 81 11.72 17.37 5.74
C GLN A 81 10.56 18.18 6.33
N GLY A 82 10.15 17.85 7.56
CA GLY A 82 8.98 18.40 8.24
C GLY A 82 8.07 17.36 8.94
N ASP A 83 7.64 16.28 8.27
CA ASP A 83 6.59 15.40 8.84
C ASP A 83 7.12 14.31 9.79
N PHE A 84 8.42 13.99 9.76
CA PHE A 84 9.01 13.20 10.85
C PHE A 84 8.97 13.96 12.19
N LEU A 85 9.13 15.29 12.13
CA LEU A 85 8.91 16.18 13.26
C LEU A 85 7.44 16.16 13.71
N LYS A 86 6.48 16.06 12.77
CA LYS A 86 5.06 15.84 13.12
C LYS A 86 4.84 14.49 13.78
N LEU A 87 5.50 13.41 13.38
CA LEU A 87 5.45 12.12 14.11
C LEU A 87 6.01 12.27 15.54
N LEU A 88 7.12 12.96 15.72
CA LEU A 88 7.70 13.21 17.06
C LEU A 88 6.77 14.06 17.94
N LEU A 89 6.13 15.08 17.36
CA LEU A 89 5.28 16.06 18.04
C LEU A 89 3.80 15.68 18.11
N ALA A 90 3.35 14.66 17.36
CA ALA A 90 1.97 14.21 17.30
C ALA A 90 1.48 13.73 18.68
N ASN A 91 0.18 13.85 18.92
CA ASN A 91 -0.44 13.21 20.08
C ASN A 91 -0.44 11.68 19.90
N SER A 92 -0.67 10.93 20.97
CA SER A 92 -0.60 9.46 20.98
C SER A 92 -1.54 8.79 19.96
N ARG A 93 -2.67 9.40 19.63
CA ARG A 93 -3.65 8.86 18.67
C ARG A 93 -3.14 9.01 17.23
N ASP A 94 -2.60 10.18 16.90
CA ASP A 94 -2.06 10.45 15.57
C ASP A 94 -0.78 9.64 15.31
N LYS A 95 0.07 9.46 16.33
CA LYS A 95 1.23 8.53 16.23
C LYS A 95 0.80 7.10 15.97
N ALA A 96 -0.24 6.61 16.67
CA ALA A 96 -0.72 5.25 16.49
C ALA A 96 -1.24 5.02 15.07
N SER A 97 -2.03 5.96 14.53
CA SER A 97 -2.51 5.93 13.15
C SER A 97 -1.35 5.91 12.14
N LEU A 98 -0.35 6.79 12.33
CA LEU A 98 0.82 6.83 11.46
C LEU A 98 1.61 5.51 11.52
N LEU A 99 1.84 4.96 12.72
CA LEU A 99 2.54 3.68 12.91
C LEU A 99 1.79 2.50 12.31
N GLN A 100 0.45 2.53 12.35
CA GLN A 100 -0.36 1.50 11.71
C GLN A 100 -0.20 1.49 10.18
N THR A 101 -0.15 2.68 9.57
CA THR A 101 0.18 2.83 8.15
C THR A 101 1.61 2.41 7.87
N LEU A 102 2.56 2.84 8.73
CA LEU A 102 4.00 2.56 8.58
C LEU A 102 4.30 1.05 8.57
N PHE A 103 3.68 0.29 9.45
CA PHE A 103 3.89 -1.15 9.58
C PHE A 103 2.83 -1.98 8.84
N ALA A 104 1.97 -1.34 8.05
CA ALA A 104 0.85 -1.97 7.36
C ALA A 104 -0.01 -2.86 8.27
N THR A 105 -0.19 -2.48 9.53
CA THR A 105 -0.87 -3.31 10.54
C THR A 105 -2.39 -3.19 10.49
N GLU A 106 -2.95 -2.37 9.61
CA GLU A 106 -4.40 -2.25 9.41
C GLU A 106 -5.07 -3.61 9.15
N ARG A 107 -4.37 -4.53 8.48
CA ARG A 107 -4.86 -5.88 8.23
C ARG A 107 -5.14 -6.63 9.53
N TRP A 108 -4.27 -6.46 10.53
CA TRP A 108 -4.41 -7.08 11.84
C TRP A 108 -5.53 -6.45 12.64
N GLU A 109 -5.68 -5.13 12.58
CA GLU A 109 -6.81 -4.44 13.22
C GLU A 109 -8.15 -4.91 12.66
N ARG A 110 -8.27 -4.98 11.33
CA ARG A 110 -9.49 -5.51 10.67
C ARG A 110 -9.79 -6.95 11.06
N LEU A 111 -8.75 -7.79 11.25
CA LEU A 111 -8.92 -9.15 11.74
C LEU A 111 -9.43 -9.17 13.18
N THR A 112 -8.79 -8.41 14.07
CA THR A 112 -9.16 -8.32 15.49
C THR A 112 -10.58 -7.79 15.67
N ARG A 113 -10.99 -6.78 14.90
CA ARG A 113 -12.36 -6.26 14.91
C ARG A 113 -13.36 -7.36 14.56
N ARG A 114 -13.13 -8.09 13.45
CA ARG A 114 -14.01 -9.20 13.05
C ARG A 114 -14.10 -10.30 14.10
N MET A 115 -12.99 -10.64 14.76
CA MET A 115 -13.00 -11.62 15.85
C MET A 115 -13.80 -11.12 17.05
N ARG A 116 -13.64 -9.85 17.44
CA ARG A 116 -14.41 -9.23 18.53
C ARG A 116 -15.90 -9.20 18.25
N ASP A 117 -16.30 -8.80 17.05
CA ASP A 117 -17.71 -8.76 16.64
C ASP A 117 -18.34 -10.16 16.71
N ARG A 118 -17.60 -11.17 16.24
CA ARG A 118 -18.05 -12.56 16.28
C ARG A 118 -18.17 -13.10 17.71
N ALA A 119 -17.20 -12.80 18.57
CA ALA A 119 -17.27 -13.14 19.99
C ALA A 119 -18.49 -12.50 20.67
N GLY A 120 -18.76 -11.22 20.38
CA GLY A 120 -19.94 -10.51 20.87
C GLY A 120 -21.25 -11.16 20.42
N SER A 121 -21.36 -11.55 19.15
CA SER A 121 -22.56 -12.25 18.65
C SER A 121 -22.80 -13.60 19.33
N LEU A 122 -21.73 -14.38 19.56
CA LEU A 122 -21.81 -15.68 20.22
C LEU A 122 -22.24 -15.54 21.68
N SER A 123 -21.67 -14.57 22.40
CA SER A 123 -22.07 -14.28 23.78
C SER A 123 -23.54 -13.88 23.89
N LYS A 124 -24.04 -13.07 22.94
CA LYS A 124 -25.45 -12.68 22.89
C LYS A 124 -26.37 -13.89 22.62
N GLN A 125 -25.99 -14.77 21.70
CA GLN A 125 -26.74 -16.00 21.42
C GLN A 125 -26.77 -16.95 22.62
N ALA A 126 -25.66 -17.11 23.33
CA ALA A 126 -25.60 -17.93 24.55
C ALA A 126 -26.59 -17.39 25.61
N GLY A 127 -26.56 -16.09 25.89
CA GLY A 127 -27.49 -15.48 26.84
C GLY A 127 -28.96 -15.61 26.43
N GLN A 128 -29.28 -15.54 25.14
CA GLN A 128 -30.64 -15.77 24.63
C GLN A 128 -31.10 -17.22 24.82
N ASN A 129 -30.21 -18.19 24.56
CA ASN A 129 -30.51 -19.60 24.77
C ASN A 129 -30.74 -19.94 26.25
N ASP A 130 -29.94 -19.34 27.15
CA ASP A 130 -30.10 -19.54 28.58
C ASP A 130 -31.42 -18.92 29.09
N ALA A 131 -31.77 -17.72 28.64
CA ALA A 131 -33.05 -17.09 28.95
C ALA A 131 -34.26 -17.89 28.42
N ALA A 132 -34.16 -18.43 27.20
CA ALA A 132 -35.19 -19.28 26.62
C ALA A 132 -35.39 -20.56 27.44
N ARG A 133 -34.29 -21.23 27.82
CA ARG A 133 -34.33 -22.42 28.69
C ARG A 133 -34.99 -22.13 30.03
N ALA A 134 -34.61 -21.05 30.69
CA ALA A 134 -35.20 -20.64 31.97
C ALA A 134 -36.72 -20.41 31.86
N SER A 135 -37.18 -19.81 30.76
CA SER A 135 -38.61 -19.55 30.54
C SER A 135 -39.44 -20.82 30.34
N ILE A 136 -38.87 -21.87 29.71
CA ILE A 136 -39.55 -23.16 29.50
C ILE A 136 -39.72 -23.89 30.83
N VAL A 137 -38.65 -23.96 31.63
CA VAL A 137 -38.66 -24.62 32.94
C VAL A 137 -39.68 -23.97 33.89
N SER A 138 -39.82 -22.65 33.87
CA SER A 138 -40.82 -21.93 34.69
C SER A 138 -42.27 -22.13 34.25
N ARG A 139 -42.51 -22.73 33.09
CA ARG A 139 -43.84 -22.91 32.50
C ARG A 139 -44.37 -24.34 32.68
N GLU A 140 -43.48 -25.28 32.95
CA GLU A 140 -43.78 -26.72 33.13
C GLU A 140 -43.75 -27.17 34.61
N GLY A 141 -43.35 -26.30 35.55
CA GLY A 141 -43.44 -26.50 36.99
C GLY A 141 -44.56 -25.68 37.62
#